data_AF-A0A2T0QW21-F1
#
_entry.id   AF-A0A2T0QW21-F1
#
_cell.length_a   1.000
_cell.length_b   1.000
_cell.length_c   1.000
_cell.angle_alpha   90.00
_cell.angle_beta   90.00
_cell.angle_gamma   90.00
#
_symmetry.space_group_name_H-M   'P 1'
#
loop_
_entity.id
_entity.type
_entity.pdbx_description
1 polymer ?
#
loop_
_entity_poly.entity_id
_entity_poly.type
_entity_poly.pdbx_seq_one_letter_code
_entity_poly.pdbx_strand_id
1 'polypeptide(L)'
;MTSTKTLIRTALCAGLSATLAGCLSSTPHWDATFGDSINQIKEMQTLNPNASANTDPVAGIDGTAAAAAQKSYAKSFTAPPPPTNSLTIGVGSSISY
;
A
#
# COMPACT_ATOMS: atom_id res chain seq x y z
N MET A 1 7.34 -60.87 -16.26
CA MET A 1 8.21 -59.68 -16.10
C MET A 1 7.47 -58.34 -16.29
N THR A 2 6.43 -58.25 -17.10
CA THR A 2 5.64 -57.01 -17.31
C THR A 2 4.80 -56.61 -16.08
N SER A 3 4.18 -57.57 -15.40
CA SER A 3 3.33 -57.31 -14.22
C SER A 3 4.07 -56.67 -13.04
N THR A 4 5.32 -57.11 -12.80
CA THR A 4 6.18 -56.57 -11.73
C THR A 4 6.54 -55.09 -11.98
N LYS A 5 6.77 -54.71 -13.24
CA LYS A 5 7.04 -53.31 -13.61
C LYS A 5 5.81 -52.42 -13.42
N THR A 6 4.61 -52.93 -13.67
CA THR A 6 3.35 -52.19 -13.43
C THR A 6 3.09 -51.97 -11.94
N LEU A 7 3.39 -52.96 -11.10
CA LEU A 7 3.28 -52.85 -9.64
C LEU A 7 4.26 -51.82 -9.06
N ILE A 8 5.50 -51.78 -9.55
CA ILE A 8 6.50 -50.78 -9.11
C ILE A 8 6.06 -49.36 -9.50
N ARG A 9 5.53 -49.16 -10.72
CA ARG A 9 5.08 -47.83 -11.17
C ARG A 9 3.88 -47.32 -10.38
N THR A 10 2.92 -48.19 -10.08
CA THR A 10 1.75 -47.84 -9.28
C THR A 10 2.12 -47.52 -7.83
N ALA A 11 3.03 -48.29 -7.22
CA ALA A 11 3.56 -47.98 -5.89
C ALA A 11 4.30 -46.63 -5.85
N LEU A 12 5.09 -46.32 -6.88
CA LEU A 12 5.78 -45.03 -6.99
C LEU A 12 4.79 -43.86 -7.09
N CYS A 13 3.76 -43.98 -7.94
CA CYS A 13 2.72 -42.97 -8.09
C CYS A 13 1.95 -42.76 -6.79
N ALA A 14 1.55 -43.84 -6.10
CA ALA A 14 0.85 -43.76 -4.82
C ALA A 14 1.71 -43.08 -3.72
N GLY A 15 3.00 -43.41 -3.66
CA GLY A 15 3.95 -42.77 -2.74
C GLY A 15 4.10 -41.28 -3.00
N LEU A 16 4.27 -40.88 -4.26
CA LEU A 16 4.34 -39.48 -4.67
C LEU A 16 3.07 -38.71 -4.29
N SER A 17 1.89 -39.26 -4.56
CA SER A 17 0.61 -38.64 -4.19
C SER A 17 0.46 -38.46 -2.67
N ALA A 18 0.89 -39.44 -1.87
CA ALA A 18 0.85 -39.36 -0.41
C ALA A 18 1.79 -38.27 0.14
N THR A 19 2.99 -38.12 -0.43
CA THR A 19 3.92 -37.05 -0.03
C THR A 19 3.42 -35.66 -0.38
N LEU A 20 2.66 -35.51 -1.48
CA LEU A 20 2.12 -34.22 -1.90
C LEU A 20 0.87 -33.82 -1.09
N ALA A 21 0.12 -34.78 -0.56
CA ALA A 21 -1.04 -34.53 0.30
C ALA A 21 -0.68 -33.84 1.63
N GLY A 22 0.58 -33.93 2.08
CA GLY A 22 1.07 -33.22 3.27
C GLY A 22 1.31 -31.72 3.07
N CYS A 23 1.42 -31.24 1.82
CA CYS A 23 1.60 -29.81 1.53
C CYS A 23 0.31 -28.99 1.68
N LEU A 24 -0.86 -29.64 1.72
CA LEU A 24 -2.14 -28.98 1.96
C LEU A 24 -2.55 -29.22 3.42
N SER A 25 -1.97 -28.45 4.34
CA SER A 25 -2.44 -28.43 5.74
C SER A 25 -3.90 -27.98 5.76
N SER A 26 -4.77 -28.85 6.26
CA SER A 26 -6.23 -28.69 6.24
C SER A 26 -6.68 -27.48 7.06
N THR A 27 -7.79 -26.87 6.65
CA THR A 27 -8.44 -25.69 7.24
C THR A 27 -8.65 -25.73 8.77
N PRO A 28 -8.85 -26.88 9.46
CA PRO A 28 -9.03 -26.89 10.91
C PRO A 28 -7.83 -26.37 11.70
N HIS A 29 -6.60 -26.48 11.17
CA HIS A 29 -5.41 -25.97 11.84
C HIS A 29 -5.18 -24.47 11.59
N TRP A 30 -5.45 -24.02 10.36
CA TRP A 30 -5.35 -22.60 9.98
C TRP A 30 -6.43 -21.75 10.65
N ASP A 31 -7.67 -22.23 10.71
CA ASP A 31 -8.76 -21.51 11.34
C ASP A 31 -8.55 -21.38 12.87
N ALA A 32 -7.93 -22.39 13.50
CA ALA A 32 -7.63 -22.36 14.93
C ALA A 32 -6.64 -21.26 15.32
N THR A 33 -5.72 -20.88 14.43
CA THR A 33 -4.65 -19.89 14.70
C THR A 33 -4.78 -18.60 13.88
N PHE A 34 -5.88 -18.46 13.14
CA PHE A 34 -6.13 -17.30 12.28
C PHE A 34 -6.12 -15.98 13.07
N GLY A 35 -6.76 -15.96 14.25
CA GLY A 35 -6.80 -14.79 15.12
C GLY A 35 -5.40 -14.33 15.56
N ASP A 36 -4.55 -15.27 15.97
CA ASP A 36 -3.19 -14.98 16.41
C ASP A 36 -2.33 -14.46 15.26
N SER A 37 -2.47 -15.04 14.08
CA SER A 37 -1.76 -14.60 12.86
C SER A 37 -2.13 -13.16 12.48
N ILE A 38 -3.42 -12.81 12.55
CA ILE A 38 -3.88 -11.45 12.27
C ILE A 38 -3.42 -10.46 13.35
N ASN A 39 -3.42 -10.85 14.62
CA ASN A 39 -2.91 -9.99 15.70
C ASN A 39 -1.41 -9.72 15.51
N GLN A 40 -0.62 -10.73 15.18
CA GLN A 40 0.80 -10.56 14.89
C GLN A 40 1.03 -9.62 13.69
N ILE A 41 0.28 -9.78 12.60
CA ILE A 41 0.39 -8.87 11.44
C ILE A 41 0.01 -7.44 11.84
N LYS A 42 -1.05 -7.27 12.63
CA LYS A 42 -1.47 -5.95 13.11
C LYS A 42 -0.38 -5.30 13.95
N GLU A 43 0.26 -6.03 14.86
CA GLU A 43 1.36 -5.52 15.67
C GLU A 43 2.53 -5.06 14.79
N MET A 44 2.90 -5.85 13.77
CA MET A 44 3.97 -5.47 12.82
C MET A 44 3.60 -4.26 11.95
N GLN A 45 2.32 -4.09 11.63
CA GLN A 45 1.83 -2.98 10.80
C GLN A 45 1.49 -1.73 11.62
N THR A 46 1.36 -1.85 12.94
CA THR A 46 1.01 -0.73 13.82
C THR A 46 2.23 0.16 14.01
N LEU A 47 2.21 1.33 13.36
CA LEU A 47 3.30 2.30 13.41
C LEU A 47 3.53 2.86 14.83
N ASN A 48 2.45 3.13 15.56
CA ASN A 48 2.52 3.63 16.93
C ASN A 48 1.41 3.01 17.80
N PRO A 49 1.74 2.00 18.62
CA PRO A 49 0.75 1.35 19.49
C PRO A 49 0.25 2.27 20.62
N ASN A 50 1.01 3.30 20.99
CA ASN A 50 0.65 4.26 22.04
C ASN A 50 -0.07 5.51 21.50
N ALA A 51 -0.49 5.51 20.23
CA ALA A 51 -1.09 6.68 19.59
C ALA A 51 -2.35 7.19 20.32
N SER A 52 -3.14 6.32 20.93
CA SER A 52 -4.35 6.68 21.67
C SER A 52 -4.08 7.39 22.99
N ALA A 53 -2.91 7.18 23.59
CA ALA A 53 -2.47 7.85 24.81
C ALA A 53 -1.80 9.20 24.53
N ASN A 54 -1.63 9.57 23.25
CA ASN A 54 -1.01 10.83 22.87
C ASN A 54 -1.94 12.00 23.20
N THR A 55 -1.54 12.84 24.14
CA THR A 55 -2.25 14.07 24.51
C THR A 55 -1.74 15.29 23.76
N ASP A 56 -0.69 15.16 22.94
CA ASP A 56 -0.16 16.29 22.19
C ASP A 56 -1.23 16.81 21.23
N PRO A 57 -1.56 18.12 21.29
CA PRO A 57 -2.51 18.70 20.38
C PRO A 57 -1.99 18.55 18.95
N VAL A 58 -2.87 18.25 18.00
CA VAL A 58 -2.52 18.16 16.58
C VAL A 58 -2.15 19.57 16.10
N ALA A 59 -0.88 19.95 16.27
CA ALA A 59 -0.32 21.23 15.85
C ALA A 59 -0.02 21.29 14.33
N GLY A 60 -0.63 20.39 13.57
CA GLY A 60 -0.49 20.31 12.12
C GLY A 60 -1.24 21.43 11.39
N ILE A 61 -1.43 21.23 10.09
CA ILE A 61 -2.23 22.12 9.26
C ILE A 61 -3.71 22.10 9.71
N ASP A 62 -4.38 23.25 9.76
CA ASP A 62 -5.81 23.28 10.03
C ASP A 62 -6.59 22.58 8.90
N GLY A 63 -7.75 22.00 9.23
CA GLY A 63 -8.52 21.22 8.27
C GLY A 63 -8.94 22.01 7.01
N THR A 64 -9.14 23.33 7.14
CA THR A 64 -9.54 24.18 6.01
C THR A 64 -8.35 24.43 5.09
N ALA A 65 -7.18 24.74 5.63
CA ALA A 65 -5.95 24.88 4.86
C ALA A 65 -5.54 23.56 4.20
N ALA A 66 -5.73 22.42 4.88
CA ALA A 66 -5.48 21.10 4.29
C ALA A 66 -6.38 20.84 3.06
N ALA A 67 -7.68 21.13 3.18
CA ALA A 67 -8.63 21.00 2.09
C ALA A 67 -8.31 21.95 0.92
N ALA A 68 -7.93 23.20 1.23
CA ALA A 68 -7.53 24.18 0.22
C ALA A 68 -6.25 23.76 -0.51
N ALA A 69 -5.28 23.19 0.20
CA ALA A 69 -4.04 22.66 -0.37
C ALA A 69 -4.33 21.51 -1.34
N GLN A 70 -5.16 20.53 -0.94
CA GLN A 70 -5.56 19.43 -1.83
C GLN A 70 -6.31 19.92 -3.07
N LYS A 71 -7.21 20.90 -2.91
CA LYS A 71 -7.95 21.51 -4.03
C LYS A 71 -7.00 22.24 -4.99
N SER A 72 -6.01 22.95 -4.48
CA SER A 72 -5.02 23.65 -5.29
C SER A 72 -4.10 22.67 -6.04
N TYR A 73 -3.71 21.58 -5.39
CA TYR A 73 -2.98 20.48 -6.01
C TYR A 73 -3.77 19.89 -7.18
N ALA A 74 -5.03 19.52 -6.97
CA ALA A 74 -5.89 19.01 -8.04
C ALA A 74 -6.06 20.04 -9.18
N LYS A 75 -6.25 21.33 -8.84
CA LYS A 75 -6.40 22.40 -9.82
C LYS A 75 -5.15 22.56 -10.69
N SER A 76 -3.95 22.37 -10.15
CA SER A 76 -2.69 22.52 -10.90
C SER A 76 -2.59 21.61 -12.12
N PHE A 77 -3.27 20.46 -12.12
CA PHE A 77 -3.32 19.54 -13.27
C PHE A 77 -4.33 19.95 -14.35
N THR A 78 -5.25 20.86 -14.03
CA THR A 78 -6.35 21.28 -14.93
C THR A 78 -6.23 22.72 -15.41
N ALA A 79 -5.46 23.55 -14.69
CA ALA A 79 -5.26 24.96 -14.98
C ALA A 79 -3.76 25.29 -14.89
N PRO A 80 -3.02 25.24 -16.01
CA PRO A 80 -1.64 25.71 -16.07
C PRO A 80 -1.58 27.16 -15.57
N PRO A 81 -0.58 27.55 -14.76
CA PRO A 81 -0.40 28.94 -14.38
C PRO A 81 -0.32 29.80 -15.65
N PRO A 82 -1.02 30.95 -15.70
CA PRO A 82 -0.92 31.84 -16.85
C PRO A 82 0.55 32.22 -17.05
N PRO A 83 1.04 32.29 -18.31
CA PRO A 83 2.42 32.66 -18.57
C PRO A 83 2.70 34.01 -17.93
N THR A 84 3.68 34.07 -17.03
CA THR A 84 4.15 35.32 -16.44
C THR A 84 4.93 36.07 -17.51
N ASN A 85 4.31 37.05 -18.15
CA ASN A 85 4.97 37.87 -19.17
C ASN A 85 6.03 38.77 -18.50
N SER A 86 7.28 38.30 -18.44
CA SER A 86 8.42 39.01 -17.83
C SER A 86 9.03 40.05 -18.76
N LEU A 87 8.21 40.86 -19.44
CA LEU A 87 8.65 41.91 -20.37
C LEU A 87 8.24 43.28 -19.84
N THR A 88 8.75 43.67 -18.68
CA THR A 88 8.80 45.09 -18.28
C THR A 88 10.07 45.70 -18.89
N ILE A 89 10.03 45.99 -20.20
CA ILE A 89 11.01 46.91 -20.79
C ILE A 89 10.60 48.32 -20.34
N GLY A 90 11.38 48.89 -19.43
CA GLY A 90 11.24 50.26 -18.99
C GLY A 90 11.51 51.23 -20.14
N VAL A 91 10.45 51.77 -20.73
CA VAL A 91 10.53 53.03 -21.48
C VAL A 91 9.81 54.06 -20.65
N GLY A 92 10.59 54.89 -19.96
CA GLY A 92 10.07 56.02 -19.20
C GLY A 92 9.32 56.96 -20.14
N SER A 93 8.04 57.18 -19.88
CA SER A 93 7.32 58.33 -20.39
C SER A 93 7.99 59.59 -19.83
N SER A 94 8.86 60.22 -20.60
CA SER A 94 9.34 61.58 -20.34
C SER A 94 8.15 62.53 -20.50
N ILE A 95 7.56 62.94 -19.37
CA ILE A 95 6.55 63.99 -19.29
C ILE A 95 7.27 65.33 -19.49
N SER A 96 6.92 65.96 -20.62
CA SER A 96 6.69 67.39 -20.89
C SER A 96 7.40 68.47 -20.05
N TYR A 97 8.13 69.35 -20.75
CA TYR A 97 8.09 70.80 -20.51
C TYR A 97 7.13 71.45 -21.51
#